data_AF-A0A3N5QCK9-F1
#
_entry.id   AF-A0A3N5QCK9-F1
#
_cell.length_a   1.000
_cell.length_b   1.000
_cell.length_c   1.000
_cell.angle_alpha   90.00
_cell.angle_beta   90.00
_cell.angle_gamma   90.00
#
_symmetry.space_group_name_H-M   'P 1'
#
loop_
_entity.id
_entity.type
_entity.pdbx_description
1 polymer ?
#
loop_
_entity_poly.entity_id
_entity_poly.type
_entity_poly.pdbx_seq_one_letter_code
_entity_poly.pdbx_strand_id
1 'polypeptide(L)'
;MKSRKGLYGAFSLILIGVLFGAVLLSGFGLIRPNVENLQLGASSPPVNLDADATAFSKAFIEVAEKVTPAIVQISVVSERESPHDDFFFPFFKEMPKEQRGSGSGIIISEDGYIITNNHVV
;
A
#
# COMPACT_ATOMS: atom_id res chain seq x y z
N MET A 1 55.91 -17.93 -29.00
CA MET A 1 54.98 -17.47 -30.06
C MET A 1 53.54 -17.64 -29.57
N LYS A 2 53.02 -16.68 -28.79
CA LYS A 2 51.76 -16.85 -28.03
C LYS A 2 50.57 -16.68 -28.99
N SER A 3 49.70 -17.69 -28.98
CA SER A 3 48.58 -17.92 -29.92
C SER A 3 47.70 -16.67 -30.18
N ARG A 4 47.86 -16.02 -31.34
CA ARG A 4 46.96 -14.96 -31.83
C ARG A 4 45.50 -15.44 -31.96
N LYS A 5 45.28 -16.76 -32.04
CA LYS A 5 43.95 -17.38 -32.16
C LYS A 5 43.11 -17.20 -30.89
N GLY A 6 43.72 -17.17 -29.70
CA GLY A 6 43.02 -16.89 -28.44
C GLY A 6 42.56 -15.43 -28.33
N LEU A 7 43.31 -14.50 -28.91
CA LEU A 7 42.98 -13.08 -28.91
C LEU A 7 41.74 -12.79 -29.78
N TYR A 8 41.65 -13.42 -30.96
CA TYR A 8 40.46 -13.30 -31.82
C TYR A 8 39.21 -13.96 -31.19
N GLY A 9 39.38 -15.07 -30.46
CA GLY A 9 38.30 -15.70 -29.71
C GLY A 9 37.75 -14.81 -28.59
N ALA A 10 38.65 -14.19 -27.81
CA ALA A 10 38.26 -13.24 -26.77
C ALA A 10 37.55 -12.01 -27.35
N PHE A 11 38.02 -11.47 -28.47
CA PHE A 11 37.39 -10.33 -29.13
C PHE A 11 35.99 -10.67 -29.67
N SER A 12 35.81 -11.87 -30.22
CA SER A 12 34.51 -12.37 -30.67
C SER A 12 33.51 -12.51 -29.52
N LEU A 13 33.94 -13.06 -28.37
CA LEU A 13 33.09 -13.20 -27.19
C LEU A 13 32.64 -11.84 -26.63
N ILE A 14 33.54 -10.86 -26.59
CA ILE A 14 33.21 -9.49 -26.16
C ILE A 14 32.21 -8.86 -27.13
N LEU A 15 32.43 -9.00 -28.44
CA LEU A 15 31.54 -8.45 -29.46
C LEU A 15 30.13 -9.04 -29.35
N ILE A 16 30.01 -10.35 -29.17
CA ILE A 16 28.73 -11.05 -28.97
C ILE A 16 28.04 -10.57 -27.70
N GLY A 17 28.78 -10.44 -26.59
CA GLY A 17 28.23 -9.94 -25.33
C GLY A 17 27.71 -8.51 -25.42
N VAL A 18 28.44 -7.62 -26.12
CA VAL A 18 28.00 -6.24 -26.36
C VAL A 18 26.76 -6.20 -27.26
N LEU A 19 26.72 -6.99 -28.33
CA LEU A 19 25.56 -7.09 -29.21
C LEU A 19 24.33 -7.61 -28.46
N PHE A 20 24.49 -8.67 -27.67
CA PHE A 20 23.42 -9.25 -26.88
C PHE A 20 22.91 -8.28 -25.80
N GLY A 21 23.82 -7.58 -25.13
CA GLY A 21 23.49 -6.52 -24.17
C GLY A 21 22.73 -5.37 -24.81
N ALA A 22 23.14 -4.92 -25.99
CA ALA A 22 22.46 -3.85 -26.73
C ALA A 22 21.04 -4.26 -27.16
N VAL A 23 20.85 -5.51 -27.59
CA VAL A 23 19.52 -6.05 -27.93
C VAL A 23 18.61 -6.11 -26.70
N LEU A 24 19.13 -6.58 -25.56
CA LEU A 24 18.37 -6.61 -24.30
C LEU A 24 17.97 -5.21 -23.82
N LEU A 25 18.90 -4.24 -23.85
CA LEU A 25 18.63 -2.86 -23.44
C LEU A 25 17.65 -2.15 -24.37
N SER A 26 17.68 -2.43 -25.67
CA SER A 26 16.73 -1.88 -26.65
C SER A 26 15.32 -2.43 -26.46
N GLY A 27 15.20 -3.72 -26.11
CA GLY A 27 13.91 -4.39 -25.88
C GLY A 27 13.10 -3.83 -24.71
N PHE A 28 13.76 -3.25 -23.69
CA PHE A 28 13.07 -2.62 -22.55
C PHE A 28 12.24 -1.39 -22.93
N GLY A 29 12.56 -0.70 -24.04
CA GLY A 29 11.78 0.44 -24.53
C GLY A 29 10.47 0.04 -25.23
N LEU A 30 10.36 -1.21 -25.70
CA LEU A 30 9.19 -1.73 -26.42
C LEU A 30 8.04 -2.13 -25.49
N ILE A 31 8.34 -2.37 -24.21
CA ILE A 31 7.34 -2.73 -23.19
C ILE A 31 7.11 -1.51 -22.29
N ARG A 32 6.67 -0.40 -22.89
CA ARG A 32 6.07 0.68 -22.12
C ARG A 32 4.58 0.41 -22.09
N PRO A 33 3.99 -0.02 -20.96
CA PRO A 33 2.54 -0.05 -20.86
C PRO A 33 2.06 1.38 -21.13
N ASN A 34 1.31 1.55 -22.22
CA ASN A 34 0.75 2.83 -22.60
C ASN A 34 -0.37 3.17 -21.59
N VAL A 35 0.02 3.87 -20.52
CA VAL A 35 -0.89 4.32 -19.45
C VAL A 35 -1.51 5.68 -19.76
N GLU A 36 -1.24 6.27 -20.93
CA GLU A 36 -1.75 7.60 -21.29
C GLU A 36 -3.27 7.62 -21.51
N ASN A 37 -3.90 6.45 -21.70
CA ASN A 37 -5.36 6.31 -21.80
C ASN A 37 -5.92 5.30 -20.79
N LEU A 38 -5.34 5.22 -19.59
CA LEU A 38 -5.96 4.46 -18.52
C LEU A 38 -7.12 5.27 -17.91
N GLN A 39 -8.30 5.14 -18.51
CA GLN A 39 -9.52 5.75 -17.98
C GLN A 39 -10.06 4.84 -16.86
N LEU A 40 -9.62 5.11 -15.62
CA LEU A 40 -10.09 4.42 -14.43
C LEU A 40 -11.50 4.90 -14.09
N GLY A 41 -12.49 4.01 -14.26
CA GLY A 41 -13.90 4.32 -14.04
C GLY A 41 -14.61 4.80 -15.30
N ALA A 42 -15.92 5.04 -15.18
CA ALA A 42 -16.74 5.53 -16.29
C ALA A 42 -16.58 7.06 -16.44
N SER A 43 -16.40 7.52 -17.69
CA SER A 43 -16.25 8.96 -18.02
C SER A 43 -17.51 9.77 -17.77
N SER A 44 -18.66 9.10 -17.70
CA SER A 44 -19.92 9.65 -17.22
C SER A 44 -20.51 8.70 -16.17
N PRO A 45 -21.17 9.22 -15.13
CA PRO A 45 -21.88 8.39 -14.18
C PRO A 45 -22.85 7.45 -14.94
N PRO A 46 -22.88 6.15 -14.64
CA PRO A 46 -23.75 5.19 -15.33
C PRO A 46 -25.24 5.38 -15.01
N VAL A 47 -25.56 6.36 -14.17
CA VAL A 47 -26.92 6.66 -13.70
C VAL A 47 -27.16 8.16 -13.89
N ASN A 48 -28.26 8.49 -14.57
CA ASN A 48 -28.80 9.84 -14.55
C ASN A 48 -29.55 9.98 -13.22
N LEU A 49 -28.93 10.68 -12.26
CA LEU A 49 -29.56 10.95 -10.98
C LEU A 49 -30.78 11.82 -11.24
N ASP A 50 -31.96 11.31 -10.90
CA ASP A 50 -33.16 12.12 -10.85
C ASP A 50 -33.05 13.19 -9.74
N ALA A 51 -34.03 14.09 -9.70
CA ALA A 51 -34.05 15.16 -8.71
C ALA A 51 -34.02 14.62 -7.27
N ASP A 52 -34.67 13.48 -7.03
CA ASP A 52 -34.77 12.84 -5.73
C ASP A 52 -33.43 12.24 -5.30
N ALA A 53 -32.74 11.52 -6.18
CA ALA A 53 -31.41 10.97 -5.90
C ALA A 53 -30.37 12.08 -5.71
N THR A 54 -30.49 13.18 -6.45
CA THR A 54 -29.64 14.37 -6.26
C THR A 54 -29.88 15.02 -4.90
N ALA A 55 -31.15 15.20 -4.51
CA ALA A 55 -31.51 15.74 -3.21
C ALA A 55 -31.02 14.85 -2.06
N PHE A 56 -31.16 13.53 -2.19
CA PHE A 56 -30.66 12.56 -1.22
C PHE A 56 -29.14 12.61 -1.08
N SER A 57 -28.41 12.62 -2.21
CA SER A 57 -26.95 12.76 -2.22
C SER A 57 -26.51 14.03 -1.51
N LYS A 58 -27.17 15.16 -1.78
CA LYS A 58 -26.89 16.44 -1.11
C LYS A 58 -27.13 16.36 0.40
N ALA A 59 -28.25 15.78 0.83
CA ALA A 59 -28.54 15.59 2.25
C ALA A 59 -27.49 14.72 2.95
N PHE A 60 -27.03 13.64 2.28
CA PHE A 60 -25.99 12.77 2.81
C PHE A 60 -24.65 13.50 2.94
N ILE A 61 -24.26 14.29 1.93
CA ILE A 61 -23.05 15.12 1.95
C ILE A 61 -23.12 16.12 3.10
N GLU A 62 -24.23 16.82 3.26
CA GLU A 62 -24.41 17.82 4.32
C GLU A 62 -24.29 17.18 5.72
N VAL A 63 -24.93 16.02 5.93
CA VAL A 63 -24.79 15.28 7.19
C VAL A 63 -23.34 14.85 7.39
N ALA A 64 -22.69 14.29 6.37
CA ALA A 64 -21.30 13.84 6.44
C ALA A 64 -20.36 15.00 6.83
N GLU A 65 -20.50 16.17 6.19
CA GLU A 65 -19.71 17.37 6.51
C GLU A 65 -19.87 17.82 7.96
N LYS A 66 -21.08 17.70 8.51
CA LYS A 66 -21.38 18.11 9.90
C LYS A 66 -20.89 17.10 10.94
N VAL A 67 -20.92 15.79 10.64
CA VAL A 67 -20.59 14.74 11.61
C VAL A 67 -19.11 14.31 11.56
N THR A 68 -18.45 14.45 10.42
CA THR A 68 -17.04 14.02 10.25
C THR A 68 -16.09 14.63 11.30
N PRO A 69 -16.22 15.91 11.69
CA PRO A 69 -15.35 16.49 12.73
C PRO A 69 -15.44 15.79 14.11
N ALA A 70 -16.52 15.07 14.40
CA ALA A 70 -16.68 14.32 15.64
C ALA A 70 -16.08 12.90 15.58
N ILE A 71 -15.66 12.42 14.39
CA ILE A 71 -15.13 11.07 14.20
C ILE A 71 -13.60 11.12 14.32
N VAL A 72 -13.05 10.24 15.16
CA VAL A 72 -11.61 10.17 15.45
C VAL A 72 -11.03 8.79 15.14
N GLN A 73 -9.73 8.76 14.82
CA GLN A 73 -8.96 7.52 14.77
C GLN A 73 -8.38 7.24 16.15
N ILE A 74 -8.57 6.01 16.63
CA ILE A 74 -7.97 5.49 17.85
C ILE A 74 -6.84 4.54 17.45
N SER A 75 -5.66 4.75 18.01
CA SER A 75 -4.52 3.83 17.89
C SER A 75 -4.12 3.38 19.27
N VAL A 76 -4.07 2.06 19.48
CA VAL A 76 -3.77 1.44 20.77
C VAL A 76 -2.48 0.66 20.65
N VAL A 77 -1.61 0.78 21.65
CA VAL A 77 -0.44 -0.07 21.82
C VAL A 77 -0.61 -0.74 23.17
N SER A 78 -0.75 -2.06 23.17
CA SER A 78 -0.84 -2.87 24.38
C SER A 78 0.39 -3.74 24.52
N GLU A 79 0.89 -3.88 25.73
CA GLU A 79 1.95 -4.83 26.03
C GLU A 79 1.32 -6.18 26.37
N ARG A 80 1.70 -7.23 25.66
CA ARG A 80 1.26 -8.59 25.95
C ARG A 80 2.42 -9.37 26.57
N GLU A 81 2.24 -9.81 27.81
CA GLU A 81 3.14 -10.80 28.38
C GLU A 81 3.01 -12.11 27.57
N SER A 82 4.14 -12.60 27.05
CA SER A 82 4.19 -13.91 26.41
C SER A 82 4.01 -14.97 27.49
N PRO A 83 2.98 -15.84 27.41
CA PRO A 83 2.80 -16.93 28.36
C PRO A 83 3.72 -18.12 28.07
N HIS A 84 4.57 -18.05 27.04
CA HIS A 84 5.54 -19.09 26.74
C HIS A 84 6.79 -18.90 27.58
N ASP A 85 6.93 -19.79 28.56
CA ASP A 85 8.16 -20.04 29.29
C ASP A 85 9.29 -20.31 28.28
N ASP A 86 10.41 -19.59 28.45
CA ASP A 86 11.57 -19.48 27.56
C ASP A 86 12.39 -20.79 27.43
N PHE A 87 11.74 -21.96 27.36
CA PHE A 87 12.43 -23.24 27.37
C PHE A 87 12.97 -23.66 25.99
N PHE A 88 12.30 -23.27 24.91
CA PHE A 88 12.64 -23.76 23.55
C PHE A 88 13.39 -22.76 22.67
N PHE A 89 13.35 -21.45 22.97
CA PHE A 89 13.86 -20.41 22.07
C PHE A 89 14.51 -19.22 22.82
N PRO A 90 15.63 -19.44 23.54
CA PRO A 90 16.28 -18.41 24.38
C PRO A 90 16.81 -17.19 23.59
N PHE A 91 16.93 -17.29 22.27
CA PHE A 91 17.36 -16.21 21.39
C PHE A 91 16.23 -15.28 20.93
N PHE A 92 14.97 -15.62 21.22
CA PHE A 92 13.79 -14.83 20.80
C PHE A 92 13.22 -13.94 21.93
N LYS A 93 13.94 -13.81 23.05
CA LYS A 93 13.56 -12.99 24.22
C LYS A 93 13.31 -11.51 23.92
N GLU A 94 13.86 -10.99 22.82
CA GLU A 94 13.80 -9.57 22.46
C GLU A 94 12.78 -9.25 21.35
N MET A 95 11.86 -10.17 21.02
CA MET A 95 10.77 -9.81 20.12
C MET A 95 9.86 -8.76 20.79
N PRO A 96 9.47 -7.68 20.06
CA PRO A 96 8.65 -6.62 20.63
C PRO A 96 7.33 -7.20 21.14
N LYS A 97 7.08 -7.01 22.43
CA LYS A 97 5.86 -7.43 23.17
C LYS A 97 4.66 -6.50 22.92
N GLU A 98 4.83 -5.52 22.02
CA GLU A 98 3.81 -4.56 21.65
C GLU A 98 2.84 -5.16 20.64
N GLN A 99 1.58 -5.29 21.05
CA GLN A 99 0.47 -5.49 20.15
C GLN A 99 -0.12 -4.12 19.79
N ARG A 100 -0.30 -3.86 18.50
CA ARG A 100 -0.91 -2.62 18.00
C ARG A 100 -2.32 -2.88 17.49
N GLY A 101 -3.25 -2.01 17.86
CA GLY A 101 -4.63 -2.00 17.39
C GLY A 101 -5.00 -0.63 16.84
N SER A 102 -5.97 -0.60 15.92
CA SER A 102 -6.56 0.64 15.44
C SER A 102 -8.07 0.50 15.29
N GLY A 103 -8.79 1.61 15.44
CA GLY A 103 -10.23 1.66 15.29
C GLY A 103 -10.72 3.09 15.17
N SER A 104 -12.03 3.25 15.05
CA SER A 104 -12.69 4.56 15.04
C SER A 104 -13.40 4.81 16.37
N GLY A 105 -13.55 6.09 16.72
CA GLY A 105 -14.39 6.53 17.81
C GLY A 105 -15.20 7.76 17.41
N ILE A 106 -16.21 8.08 18.20
CA ILE A 106 -17.03 9.28 18.04
C ILE A 106 -16.96 10.08 19.33
N ILE A 107 -16.65 11.38 19.23
CA ILE A 107 -16.71 12.33 20.34
C ILE A 107 -18.18 12.62 20.65
N ILE A 108 -18.61 12.35 21.87
CA ILE A 108 -20.02 12.46 22.30
C ILE A 108 -20.27 13.64 23.25
N SER A 109 -19.22 14.30 23.73
CA SER A 109 -19.33 15.38 24.72
C SER A 109 -18.19 16.40 24.56
N GLU A 110 -18.44 17.66 24.94
CA GLU A 110 -17.51 18.79 24.82
C GLU A 110 -16.26 18.66 25.71
N ASP A 111 -16.35 17.89 26.79
CA ASP A 111 -15.25 17.54 27.69
C ASP A 111 -14.39 16.37 27.16
N GLY A 112 -14.71 15.83 25.98
CA GLY A 112 -13.82 14.93 25.23
C GLY A 112 -14.10 13.44 25.40
N TYR A 113 -15.28 13.04 25.91
CA TYR A 113 -15.65 11.62 25.94
C TYR A 113 -15.81 11.04 24.53
N ILE A 114 -15.21 9.87 24.30
CA ILE A 114 -15.23 9.13 23.03
C ILE A 114 -15.91 7.78 23.24
N ILE A 115 -16.87 7.44 22.37
CA ILE A 115 -17.44 6.09 22.27
C ILE A 115 -16.73 5.29 21.17
N THR A 116 -16.39 4.03 21.47
CA THR A 116 -15.80 3.08 20.52
C THR A 116 -16.23 1.66 20.86
N ASN A 117 -15.84 0.70 20.03
CA ASN A 117 -16.08 -0.71 20.29
C ASN A 117 -15.11 -1.23 21.35
N ASN A 118 -15.60 -2.16 22.19
CA ASN A 118 -14.78 -2.75 23.25
C ASN A 118 -13.52 -3.48 22.75
N HIS A 119 -13.49 -4.00 21.53
CA HIS A 119 -12.31 -4.71 21.00
C HIS A 119 -11.22 -3.76 20.47
N VAL A 120 -11.49 -2.45 20.41
CA VAL A 120 -10.52 -1.44 19.96
C VAL A 120 -9.59 -1.06 21.11
N VAL A 121 -10.08 -1.09 22.35
CA VAL A 121 -9.41 -0.63 23.58
C VAL A 121 -9.05 -1.76 24.52
#